data_AF-A0ABD5SE82-F1
#
_entry.id   AF-A0ABD5SE82-F1
#
_cell.length_a   1.000
_cell.length_b   1.000
_cell.length_c   1.000
_cell.angle_alpha   90.00
_cell.angle_beta   90.00
_cell.angle_gamma   90.00
#
_symmetry.space_group_name_H-M   'P 1'
#
loop_
_entity.id
_entity.type
_entity.pdbx_description
1 polymer ?
#
loop_
_entity_poly.entity_id
_entity_poly.type
_entity_poly.pdbx_seq_one_letter_code
_entity_poly.pdbx_strand_id
1 'polypeptide(L)'
;EYAAVNLPSSVNFPLGSVTPSAVGEAAGDKPQVYLMCRTQRRAEMAHQELAGKLQCELVVVDGGIEKMPEQLLVRGKRNVIPLERQVRIAAGLLVFIGVLGGFFINPGLFWLSGFVGAGLVFSGVTDTCPMAMAIARMPWNQVQS
;
A
#
# COMPACT_ATOMS: atom_id res chain seq x y z
N GLU A 1 -2.83 2.59 6.86
CA GLU A 1 -4.19 2.00 6.80
C GLU A 1 -4.45 1.10 8.00
N TYR A 2 -3.60 0.11 8.23
CA TYR A 2 -3.66 -0.78 9.40
C TYR A 2 -3.77 -0.05 10.76
N ALA A 3 -2.97 0.99 10.98
CA ALA A 3 -3.02 1.79 12.20
C ALA A 3 -4.35 2.56 12.38
N ALA A 4 -5.13 2.74 11.31
CA ALA A 4 -6.44 3.38 11.36
C ALA A 4 -7.56 2.36 11.59
N VAL A 5 -7.51 1.21 10.92
CA VAL A 5 -8.50 0.12 11.02
C VAL A 5 -7.78 -1.22 10.87
N ASN A 6 -7.96 -2.12 11.83
CA ASN A 6 -7.43 -3.48 11.80
C ASN A 6 -8.36 -4.47 12.50
N LEU A 7 -8.07 -5.76 12.39
CA LEU A 7 -8.71 -6.79 13.21
C LEU A 7 -7.91 -7.08 14.48
N PRO A 8 -8.60 -7.47 15.58
CA PRO A 8 -7.93 -8.01 16.75
C PRO A 8 -6.97 -9.14 16.34
N SER A 9 -5.74 -9.09 16.85
CA SER A 9 -4.70 -10.11 16.59
C SER A 9 -4.24 -10.25 15.14
N SER A 10 -4.59 -9.30 14.26
CA SER A 10 -3.98 -9.23 12.93
C SER A 10 -2.54 -8.72 13.01
N VAL A 11 -1.73 -9.03 12.00
CA VAL A 11 -0.34 -8.57 11.87
C VAL A 11 -0.21 -7.81 10.56
N ASN A 12 0.45 -6.65 10.59
CA ASN A 12 0.64 -5.82 9.41
C ASN A 12 1.95 -6.15 8.71
N PHE A 13 1.85 -6.70 7.49
CA PHE A 13 2.98 -6.79 6.58
C PHE A 13 2.74 -5.85 5.38
N PRO A 14 3.52 -4.76 5.24
CA PRO A 14 3.49 -3.96 4.03
C PRO A 14 3.86 -4.83 2.82
N LEU A 15 3.07 -4.79 1.74
CA LEU A 15 3.27 -5.64 0.56
C LEU A 15 4.71 -5.63 0.04
N GLY A 16 5.35 -4.46 0.00
CA GLY A 16 6.73 -4.32 -0.47
C GLY A 16 7.82 -4.87 0.47
N SER A 17 7.45 -5.44 1.63
CA SER A 17 8.33 -6.10 2.60
C SER A 17 7.81 -7.48 3.03
N VAL A 18 6.76 -8.00 2.39
CA VAL A 18 6.26 -9.36 2.66
C VAL A 18 7.33 -10.36 2.24
N THR A 19 7.77 -11.20 3.18
CA THR A 19 8.76 -12.25 2.93
C THR A 19 8.22 -13.59 3.45
N PRO A 20 8.43 -14.72 2.74
CA PRO A 20 7.96 -16.03 3.19
C PRO A 20 8.42 -16.38 4.62
N SER A 21 9.65 -16.05 5.00
CA SER A 21 10.15 -16.29 6.35
C SER A 21 9.36 -15.54 7.42
N ALA A 22 9.14 -14.24 7.23
CA ALA A 22 8.41 -13.40 8.18
C ALA A 22 6.94 -13.82 8.33
N VAL A 23 6.31 -14.23 7.22
CA VAL A 23 4.93 -14.73 7.25
C VAL A 23 4.86 -16.12 7.90
N GLY A 24 5.81 -17.00 7.62
CA GLY A 24 5.89 -18.32 8.24
C GLY A 24 6.10 -18.23 9.76
N GLU A 25 6.97 -17.33 10.21
CA GLU A 25 7.21 -17.09 11.64
C GLU A 25 5.95 -16.54 12.35
N ALA A 26 5.25 -15.57 11.73
CA ALA A 26 4.01 -15.04 12.28
C ALA A 26 2.84 -16.05 12.23
N ALA A 27 2.85 -16.97 11.26
CA ALA A 27 1.88 -18.07 11.17
C ALA A 27 2.11 -19.10 12.28
N GLY A 28 3.37 -19.42 12.58
CA GLY A 28 3.74 -20.54 13.45
C GLY A 28 3.20 -21.86 12.90
N ASP A 29 2.67 -22.71 13.80
CA ASP A 29 2.07 -24.01 13.42
C ASP A 29 0.60 -23.91 12.95
N LYS A 30 0.11 -22.70 12.64
CA LYS A 30 -1.29 -22.54 12.19
C LYS A 30 -1.46 -23.12 10.78
N PRO A 31 -2.51 -23.94 10.56
CA PRO A 31 -2.73 -24.57 9.26
C PRO A 31 -3.17 -23.58 8.18
N GLN A 32 -3.79 -22.46 8.56
CA GLN A 32 -4.36 -21.46 7.66
C GLN A 32 -3.99 -20.04 8.07
N VAL A 33 -3.65 -19.22 7.08
CA VAL A 33 -3.35 -17.80 7.21
C VAL A 33 -4.24 -17.01 6.27
N TYR A 34 -5.01 -16.10 6.84
CA TYR A 34 -5.91 -15.23 6.09
C TYR A 34 -5.19 -13.93 5.69
N LEU A 35 -5.08 -13.70 4.38
CA LEU A 35 -4.54 -12.48 3.80
C LEU A 35 -5.67 -11.51 3.52
N MET A 36 -5.50 -10.28 3.98
CA MET A 36 -6.49 -9.22 3.78
C MET A 36 -5.84 -7.87 3.56
N CYS A 37 -6.53 -7.01 2.84
CA CYS A 37 -6.21 -5.59 2.72
C CYS A 37 -7.51 -4.80 2.66
N ARG A 38 -7.45 -3.51 2.29
CA ARG A 38 -8.66 -2.67 2.22
C ARG A 38 -9.71 -3.20 1.22
N THR A 39 -9.28 -3.52 0.00
CA THR A 39 -10.14 -3.84 -1.16
C THR A 39 -9.76 -5.15 -1.86
N GLN A 40 -9.12 -6.10 -1.16
CA GLN A 40 -8.68 -7.42 -1.66
C GLN A 40 -7.42 -7.49 -2.56
N ARG A 41 -7.20 -6.60 -3.53
CA ARG A 41 -6.11 -6.75 -4.53
C ARG A 41 -4.69 -6.93 -3.97
N ARG A 42 -4.31 -6.22 -2.90
CA ARG A 42 -2.97 -6.40 -2.30
C ARG A 42 -2.80 -7.74 -1.62
N ALA A 43 -3.88 -8.32 -1.12
CA ALA A 43 -3.86 -9.67 -0.56
C ALA A 43 -3.67 -10.71 -1.67
N GLU A 44 -4.25 -10.50 -2.85
CA GLU A 44 -4.01 -11.36 -4.03
C GLU A 44 -2.57 -11.28 -4.53
N MET A 45 -1.99 -10.08 -4.60
CA MET A 45 -0.57 -9.91 -4.95
C MET A 45 0.34 -10.61 -3.92
N ALA A 46 0.08 -10.44 -2.62
CA ALA A 46 0.82 -11.14 -1.58
C ALA A 46 0.67 -12.67 -1.69
N HIS A 47 -0.55 -13.16 -1.97
CA HIS A 47 -0.79 -14.58 -2.20
C HIS A 47 0.05 -15.08 -3.36
N GLN A 48 0.08 -14.38 -4.50
CA GLN A 48 0.89 -14.78 -5.66
C GLN A 48 2.39 -14.79 -5.34
N GLU A 49 2.90 -13.81 -4.61
CA GLU A 49 4.32 -13.76 -4.23
C GLU A 49 4.73 -14.88 -3.26
N LEU A 50 3.80 -15.31 -2.39
CA LEU A 50 4.02 -16.31 -1.35
C LEU A 50 3.58 -17.73 -1.77
N ALA A 51 2.88 -17.88 -2.89
CA ALA A 51 2.34 -19.15 -3.37
C ALA A 51 3.47 -20.20 -3.49
N GLY A 52 3.27 -21.35 -2.85
CA GLY A 52 4.22 -22.47 -2.87
C GLY A 52 5.51 -22.24 -2.06
N LYS A 53 5.63 -21.14 -1.31
CA LYS A 53 6.80 -20.84 -0.47
C LYS A 53 6.56 -21.02 1.03
N LEU A 54 5.32 -21.35 1.42
CA LEU A 54 4.88 -21.51 2.79
C LEU A 54 4.25 -22.90 2.99
N GLN A 55 4.37 -23.43 4.20
CA GLN A 55 3.77 -24.71 4.59
C GLN A 55 2.31 -24.59 5.04
N CYS A 56 1.82 -23.36 5.23
CA CYS A 56 0.45 -23.05 5.61
C CYS A 56 -0.40 -22.65 4.39
N GLU A 57 -1.70 -22.94 4.47
CA GLU A 57 -2.66 -22.55 3.43
C GLU A 57 -2.93 -21.04 3.52
N LEU A 58 -2.75 -20.34 2.40
CA LEU A 58 -3.03 -18.90 2.27
C LEU A 58 -4.44 -18.70 1.71
N VAL A 59 -5.29 -17.99 2.45
CA VAL A 59 -6.65 -17.68 2.01
C VAL A 59 -6.81 -16.18 1.88
N VAL A 60 -7.21 -15.70 0.71
CA VAL A 60 -7.51 -14.28 0.51
C VAL A 60 -8.95 -14.00 0.96
N VAL A 61 -9.13 -13.00 1.83
CA VAL A 61 -10.46 -12.58 2.28
C VAL A 61 -11.13 -11.72 1.21
N ASP A 62 -12.27 -12.20 0.71
CA ASP A 62 -13.06 -11.51 -0.31
C ASP A 62 -13.61 -10.17 0.18
N GLY A 63 -13.45 -9.14 -0.65
CA GLY A 63 -13.92 -7.78 -0.39
C GLY A 63 -13.08 -6.96 0.60
N GLY A 64 -12.11 -7.58 1.26
CA GLY A 64 -11.23 -6.91 2.23
C GLY A 64 -11.98 -6.33 3.44
N ILE A 65 -11.31 -5.42 4.14
CA ILE A 65 -11.82 -4.80 5.37
C ILE A 65 -13.09 -3.96 5.10
N GLU A 66 -13.28 -3.44 3.88
CA GLU A 66 -14.44 -2.61 3.52
C GLU A 66 -15.78 -3.38 3.56
N LYS A 67 -15.77 -4.69 3.29
CA LYS A 67 -16.98 -5.54 3.37
C LYS A 67 -17.18 -6.20 4.74
N MET A 68 -16.28 -5.94 5.69
CA MET A 68 -16.28 -6.60 6.97
C MET A 68 -17.22 -5.88 7.96
N PRO A 69 -17.98 -6.60 8.80
CA PRO A 69 -18.86 -5.95 9.76
C PRO A 69 -18.05 -5.12 10.76
N GLU A 70 -18.47 -3.88 11.01
CA GLU A 70 -17.71 -2.92 11.84
C GLU A 70 -17.41 -3.43 13.25
N GLN A 71 -18.24 -4.33 13.77
CA GLN A 71 -18.11 -4.94 15.10
C GLN A 71 -16.81 -5.77 15.25
N LEU A 72 -16.23 -6.22 14.14
CA LEU A 72 -14.97 -6.96 14.10
C LEU A 72 -13.74 -6.05 13.97
N LEU A 73 -13.93 -4.76 13.77
CA LEU A 73 -12.87 -3.81 13.43
C LEU A 73 -12.47 -2.95 14.63
N VAL A 74 -11.17 -2.89 14.91
CA VAL A 74 -10.57 -1.98 15.88
C VAL A 74 -10.10 -0.72 15.15
N ARG A 75 -10.60 0.44 15.58
CA ARG A 75 -10.16 1.74 15.05
C ARG A 75 -9.04 2.32 15.93
N GLY A 76 -7.87 2.53 15.34
CA GLY A 76 -6.71 3.09 16.04
C GLY A 76 -6.70 4.63 16.10
N LYS A 77 -5.85 5.20 16.97
CA LYS A 77 -5.68 6.67 17.08
C LYS A 77 -4.94 7.21 15.85
N ARG A 78 -5.57 8.18 15.18
CA ARG A 78 -5.19 8.72 13.88
C ARG A 78 -4.03 9.74 13.98
N ASN A 79 -2.79 9.27 14.10
CA ASN A 79 -1.61 10.16 14.14
C ASN A 79 -0.80 10.25 12.83
N VAL A 80 -1.11 9.46 11.81
CA VAL A 80 -0.36 9.45 10.53
C VAL A 80 -1.27 9.84 9.36
N ILE A 81 -0.78 10.75 8.50
CA ILE A 81 -1.49 11.17 7.28
C ILE A 81 -1.66 9.95 6.36
N PRO A 82 -2.86 9.67 5.82
CA PRO A 82 -3.08 8.54 4.91
C PRO A 82 -2.11 8.55 3.72
N LEU A 83 -1.60 7.37 3.36
CA LEU A 83 -0.63 7.19 2.28
C LEU A 83 -1.09 7.82 0.96
N GLU A 84 -2.35 7.63 0.59
CA GLU A 84 -2.95 8.22 -0.61
C GLU A 84 -2.90 9.76 -0.61
N ARG A 85 -3.07 10.37 0.57
CA ARG A 85 -2.97 11.81 0.71
C ARG A 85 -1.51 12.28 0.56
N GLN A 86 -0.54 11.51 1.06
CA GLN A 86 0.88 11.79 0.85
C GLN A 86 1.25 11.70 -0.65
N VAL A 87 0.78 10.65 -1.33
CA VAL A 87 0.98 10.48 -2.79
C VAL A 87 0.38 11.66 -3.57
N ARG A 88 -0.86 12.06 -3.26
CA ARG A 88 -1.53 13.16 -3.95
C ARG A 88 -0.80 14.49 -3.77
N ILE A 89 -0.32 14.77 -2.55
CA ILE A 89 0.48 15.97 -2.27
C ILE A 89 1.80 15.93 -3.04
N ALA A 90 2.53 14.82 -3.00
CA ALA A 90 3.82 14.68 -3.67
C ALA A 90 3.69 14.81 -5.19
N ALA A 91 2.76 14.09 -5.81
CA ALA A 91 2.51 14.17 -7.25
C ALA A 91 2.07 15.57 -7.67
N GLY A 92 1.17 16.20 -6.91
CA GLY A 92 0.72 17.57 -7.17
C GLY A 92 1.87 18.58 -7.10
N LEU A 93 2.75 18.45 -6.10
CA LEU A 93 3.92 19.32 -5.95
C LEU A 93 4.89 19.17 -7.13
N LEU A 94 5.18 17.94 -7.56
CA LEU A 94 6.06 17.68 -8.70
C LEU A 94 5.51 18.29 -10.00
N VAL A 95 4.21 18.13 -10.25
CA VAL A 95 3.54 18.73 -11.42
C VAL A 95 3.59 20.26 -11.33
N PHE A 96 3.28 20.83 -10.17
CA PHE A 96 3.29 22.28 -9.96
C PHE A 96 4.67 22.90 -10.17
N ILE A 97 5.72 22.28 -9.61
CA ILE A 97 7.12 22.71 -9.80
C ILE A 97 7.52 22.57 -11.26
N GLY A 98 7.18 21.46 -11.93
CA GLY A 98 7.49 21.27 -13.36
C GLY A 98 6.83 22.31 -14.26
N VAL A 99 5.58 22.70 -13.96
CA VAL A 99 4.87 23.74 -14.72
C VAL A 99 5.50 25.11 -14.49
N LEU A 100 5.73 25.51 -13.23
CA LEU A 100 6.36 26.80 -12.93
C LEU A 100 7.79 26.88 -13.50
N GLY A 101 8.58 25.83 -13.33
CA GLY A 101 9.91 25.74 -13.93
C GLY A 101 9.89 25.78 -15.45
N GLY A 102 8.86 25.17 -16.07
CA GLY A 102 8.60 25.23 -17.51
C GLY A 102 8.43 26.65 -18.03
N PHE A 103 7.66 27.47 -17.32
CA PHE A 103 7.40 28.86 -17.68
C PHE A 103 8.56 29.81 -17.35
N PHE A 104 9.19 29.67 -16.18
CA PHE A 104 10.14 30.66 -15.67
C PHE A 104 11.61 30.33 -15.92
N ILE A 105 11.97 29.06 -16.16
CA ILE A 105 13.37 28.61 -16.25
C ILE A 105 13.65 27.99 -17.62
N ASN A 106 12.97 26.90 -17.96
CA ASN A 106 13.20 26.18 -19.21
C ASN A 106 11.96 25.36 -19.60
N PRO A 107 11.41 25.53 -20.82
CA PRO A 107 10.28 24.74 -21.32
C PRO A 107 10.45 23.22 -21.21
N GLY A 108 11.69 22.71 -21.17
CA GLY A 108 11.99 21.30 -20.95
C GLY A 108 11.42 20.73 -19.63
N LEU A 109 11.18 21.56 -18.62
CA LEU A 109 10.59 21.14 -17.34
C LEU A 109 9.11 20.72 -17.45
N PHE A 110 8.40 21.08 -18.54
CA PHE A 110 7.05 20.55 -18.77
C PHE A 110 7.04 19.03 -18.96
N TRP A 111 8.14 18.44 -19.43
CA TRP A 111 8.27 16.98 -19.52
C TRP A 111 8.16 16.30 -18.16
N LEU A 112 8.62 16.94 -17.07
CA LEU A 112 8.46 16.42 -15.71
C LEU A 112 6.97 16.29 -15.36
N SER A 113 6.20 17.36 -15.60
CA SER A 113 4.76 17.38 -15.33
C SER A 113 4.01 16.38 -16.20
N GLY A 114 4.37 16.29 -17.49
CA GLY A 114 3.81 15.32 -18.42
C GLY A 114 4.09 13.87 -18.00
N PHE A 115 5.32 13.57 -17.58
CA PHE A 115 5.71 12.25 -17.09
C PHE A 115 4.93 11.85 -15.83
N VAL A 116 4.82 12.75 -14.84
CA VAL A 116 4.05 12.47 -13.62
C VAL A 116 2.56 12.27 -13.94
N GLY A 117 2.00 13.08 -14.83
CA GLY A 117 0.60 12.93 -15.29
C GLY A 117 0.36 11.58 -15.97
N ALA A 118 1.23 11.19 -16.91
CA ALA A 118 1.15 9.88 -17.56
C ALA A 118 1.28 8.72 -16.56
N GLY A 119 2.19 8.84 -15.59
CA GLY A 119 2.35 7.86 -14.52
C GLY A 119 1.11 7.72 -13.64
N LEU A 120 0.38 8.81 -13.35
CA LEU A 120 -0.88 8.78 -12.61
C LEU A 120 -1.99 8.07 -13.41
N VAL A 121 -2.09 8.35 -14.72
CA VAL A 121 -3.05 7.65 -15.60
C VAL A 121 -2.74 6.17 -15.65
N PHE A 122 -1.48 5.81 -15.88
CA PHE A 122 -1.04 4.41 -15.86
C PHE A 122 -1.37 3.74 -14.53
N SER A 123 -1.02 4.38 -13.41
CA SER A 123 -1.30 3.85 -12.06
C SER A 123 -2.80 3.68 -11.79
N GLY A 124 -3.64 4.57 -12.35
CA GLY A 124 -5.10 4.46 -12.25
C GLY A 124 -5.67 3.31 -13.08
N VAL A 125 -5.07 3.00 -14.22
CA VAL A 125 -5.47 1.88 -15.08
C VAL A 125 -5.01 0.54 -14.53
N THR A 126 -3.78 0.47 -14.03
CA THR A 126 -3.20 -0.77 -13.51
C THR A 126 -3.51 -1.02 -12.03
N ASP A 127 -4.11 -0.03 -11.35
CA ASP A 127 -4.32 -0.02 -9.90
C ASP A 127 -3.03 -0.25 -9.09
N THR A 128 -1.87 -0.02 -9.72
CA THR A 128 -0.55 -0.11 -9.10
C THR A 128 0.04 1.28 -8.99
N CYS A 129 0.37 1.73 -7.77
CA CYS A 129 1.00 3.03 -7.55
C CYS A 129 2.43 2.83 -7.02
N PRO A 130 3.45 2.88 -7.90
CA PRO A 130 4.86 2.75 -7.50
C PRO A 130 5.25 3.78 -6.44
N MET A 131 4.69 4.99 -6.54
CA MET A 131 4.90 6.06 -5.57
C MET A 131 4.34 5.70 -4.19
N ALA A 132 3.13 5.12 -4.13
CA ALA A 132 2.59 4.65 -2.86
C ALA A 132 3.48 3.56 -2.23
N MET A 133 4.04 2.67 -3.05
CA MET A 133 4.95 1.62 -2.61
C MET A 133 6.29 2.17 -2.10
N ALA A 134 6.82 3.23 -2.73
CA ALA A 134 8.01 3.93 -2.25
C ALA A 134 7.74 4.68 -0.94
N ILE A 135 6.65 5.45 -0.85
CA ILE A 135 6.28 6.17 0.38
C ILE A 135 5.98 5.20 1.52
N ALA A 136 5.41 4.03 1.23
CA ALA A 136 5.11 3.02 2.23
C ALA A 136 6.35 2.52 2.97
N ARG A 137 7.54 2.54 2.32
CA ARG A 137 8.82 2.14 2.90
C ARG A 137 9.48 3.23 3.74
N MET A 138 8.95 4.44 3.78
CA MET A 138 9.57 5.52 4.57
C MET A 138 9.35 5.33 6.08
N PRO A 139 10.31 5.75 6.94
CA PRO A 139 10.38 5.32 8.34
C PRO A 139 9.18 5.73 9.20
N TRP A 140 8.47 6.81 8.84
CA TRP A 140 7.24 7.23 9.52
C TRP A 140 6.00 6.42 9.14
N ASN A 141 6.08 5.60 8.09
CA ASN A 141 4.99 4.74 7.63
C ASN A 141 5.26 3.25 7.92
N GLN A 142 6.47 2.90 8.34
CA GLN A 142 6.76 1.58 8.90
C GLN A 142 6.26 1.55 10.36
N VAL A 143 5.29 0.69 10.64
CA VAL A 143 4.91 0.39 12.02
C VAL A 143 6.05 -0.45 12.58
N GLN A 144 6.84 0.10 13.51
CA GLN A 144 7.80 -0.71 14.27
C GLN A 144 7.00 -1.81 14.96
N SER A 145 7.31 -3.05 14.57
CA SER A 145 6.88 -4.28 15.25
C SER A 145 7.41 -4.31 16.68
#